data_AF-G2LH75-F1
#
_entry.id   AF-G2LH75-F1
#
_cell.length_a   1.000
_cell.length_b   1.000
_cell.length_c   1.000
_cell.angle_alpha   90.00
_cell.angle_beta   90.00
_cell.angle_gamma   90.00
#
_symmetry.space_group_name_H-M   'P 1'
#
loop_
_entity.id
_entity.type
_entity.pdbx_description
1 polymer ?
#
loop_
_entity_poly.entity_id
_entity_poly.type
_entity_poly.pdbx_seq_one_letter_code
_entity_poly.pdbx_strand_id
1 'polypeptide(L)'
;MTTHDVYRLNLSATPFYNRRLFWMGLSAAFGLLLLATVFLTRHYTQLLADEQRYVELQKASQATHDLEQARLTKVREQSASAGLQPTPEQARAMREALYLLERRQLSWSRLLLQMEQQLPADIRILQIAFRQDSEANPALSQRSPGKETGRGNTDSPLPVSQEVPFTVTVRAPKPEAVTAFIRACDERGIFYFDPNTQAVPSDQRGADGRQEVEFTLHGRYRPGGTMLATGSPAPKEVKR
;
A
#
# COMPACT_ATOMS: atom_id res chain seq x y z
N MET A 1 9.45 -93.36 -15.14
CA MET A 1 9.84 -92.11 -15.83
C MET A 1 8.55 -91.41 -16.23
N THR A 2 8.18 -90.20 -15.81
CA THR A 2 8.82 -89.14 -15.04
C THR A 2 7.68 -88.24 -14.53
N THR A 3 7.50 -88.16 -13.21
CA THR A 3 6.52 -87.31 -12.53
C THR A 3 7.13 -85.95 -12.21
N HIS A 4 7.29 -85.07 -13.20
CA HIS A 4 7.93 -83.76 -12.98
C HIS A 4 7.24 -82.51 -13.54
N ASP A 5 6.07 -82.59 -14.18
CA ASP A 5 5.50 -81.41 -14.87
C ASP A 5 4.27 -80.75 -14.20
N VAL A 6 4.00 -81.02 -12.92
CA VAL A 6 2.77 -80.49 -12.26
C VAL A 6 2.98 -79.16 -11.51
N TYR A 7 4.21 -78.63 -11.41
CA TYR A 7 4.51 -77.50 -10.50
C TYR A 7 4.64 -76.11 -11.13
N ARG A 8 4.30 -75.88 -12.40
CA ARG A 8 4.54 -74.56 -13.04
C ARG A 8 3.41 -74.02 -13.91
N LEU A 9 2.21 -73.89 -13.34
CA LEU A 9 1.25 -72.89 -13.85
C LEU A 9 0.60 -72.15 -12.69
N ASN A 10 1.45 -71.41 -11.96
CA ASN A 10 0.97 -70.44 -10.99
C ASN A 10 0.48 -69.18 -11.72
N LEU A 11 -0.72 -69.26 -12.31
CA LEU A 11 -1.43 -68.14 -12.97
C LEU A 11 -1.80 -67.00 -12.01
N SER A 12 -1.60 -67.17 -10.70
CA SER A 12 -1.86 -66.14 -9.69
C SER A 12 -0.72 -65.14 -9.52
N ALA A 13 0.43 -65.36 -10.17
CA ALA A 13 1.62 -64.52 -10.01
C ALA A 13 1.64 -63.27 -10.93
N THR A 14 0.70 -63.13 -11.87
CA THR A 14 0.59 -61.91 -12.69
C THR A 14 -0.47 -60.99 -12.08
N PRO A 15 -0.10 -59.95 -11.31
CA PRO A 15 -1.06 -59.01 -10.77
C PRO A 15 -1.83 -58.36 -11.94
N PHE A 16 -3.16 -58.33 -11.83
CA PHE A 16 -4.04 -57.76 -12.85
C PHE A 16 -3.79 -56.25 -12.98
N TYR A 17 -2.83 -55.87 -13.82
CA TYR A 17 -2.63 -54.47 -14.18
C TYR A 17 -3.81 -54.03 -15.03
N ASN A 18 -4.71 -53.29 -14.39
CA ASN A 18 -5.90 -52.75 -15.00
C ASN A 18 -5.48 -51.67 -16.02
N ARG A 19 -5.20 -52.10 -17.26
CA ARG A 19 -4.62 -51.26 -18.33
C ARG A 19 -5.44 -50.00 -18.62
N ARG A 20 -6.75 -50.05 -18.39
CA ARG A 20 -7.66 -48.90 -18.49
C ARG A 20 -7.36 -47.81 -17.44
N LEU A 21 -6.98 -48.21 -16.23
CA LEU A 21 -6.66 -47.29 -15.14
C LEU A 21 -5.39 -46.49 -15.44
N PHE A 22 -4.39 -47.14 -16.06
CA PHE A 22 -3.16 -46.47 -16.51
C PHE A 22 -3.45 -45.39 -17.56
N TRP A 23 -4.27 -45.70 -18.57
CA TRP A 23 -4.64 -44.72 -19.61
C TRP A 23 -5.51 -43.58 -19.07
N MET A 24 -6.44 -43.87 -18.14
CA MET A 24 -7.20 -42.84 -17.45
C MET A 24 -6.27 -41.90 -16.68
N GLY A 25 -5.33 -42.43 -15.90
CA GLY A 25 -4.34 -41.62 -15.18
C GLY A 25 -3.50 -40.75 -16.10
N LEU A 26 -3.03 -41.31 -17.23
CA LEU A 26 -2.25 -40.56 -18.22
C LEU A 26 -3.06 -39.43 -18.86
N SER A 27 -4.32 -39.69 -19.23
CA SER A 27 -5.22 -38.68 -19.79
C SER A 27 -5.54 -37.56 -18.80
N ALA A 28 -5.75 -37.91 -17.53
CA ALA A 28 -5.99 -36.94 -16.47
C ALA A 28 -4.76 -36.06 -16.24
N ALA A 29 -3.57 -36.65 -16.17
CA ALA A 29 -2.32 -35.90 -16.03
C ALA A 29 -2.09 -34.95 -17.22
N PHE A 30 -2.34 -35.42 -18.45
CA PHE A 30 -2.23 -34.59 -19.65
C PHE A 30 -3.25 -33.44 -19.67
N GLY A 31 -4.50 -33.72 -19.28
CA GLY A 31 -5.54 -32.70 -19.18
C GLY A 31 -5.18 -31.62 -18.14
N LEU A 32 -4.64 -32.02 -17.00
CA LEU A 32 -4.21 -31.12 -15.94
C LEU A 32 -3.02 -30.25 -16.38
N LEU A 33 -2.09 -30.84 -17.14
CA LEU A 33 -0.97 -30.12 -17.73
C LEU A 33 -1.45 -29.04 -18.72
N LEU A 34 -2.38 -29.38 -19.62
CA LEU A 34 -3.00 -28.43 -20.55
C LEU A 34 -3.72 -27.28 -19.82
N LEU A 35 -4.46 -27.61 -18.75
CA LEU A 35 -5.17 -26.63 -17.94
C LEU A 35 -4.21 -25.65 -17.28
N ALA A 36 -3.09 -26.17 -16.75
CA ALA A 36 -2.03 -25.34 -16.18
C ALA A 36 -1.42 -24.40 -17.24
N THR A 37 -1.13 -24.87 -18.45
CA THR A 37 -0.58 -24.02 -19.53
C THR A 37 -1.53 -22.90 -19.94
N VAL A 38 -2.84 -23.20 -20.07
CA VAL A 38 -3.86 -22.20 -20.38
C VAL A 38 -3.99 -21.17 -19.25
N PHE A 39 -3.91 -21.62 -18.00
CA PHE A 39 -3.99 -20.71 -16.85
C PHE A 39 -2.77 -19.78 -16.78
N LEU A 40 -1.57 -20.34 -16.96
CA LEU A 40 -0.31 -19.58 -16.96
C LEU A 40 -0.28 -18.54 -18.07
N THR A 41 -0.66 -18.93 -19.30
CA THR A 41 -0.68 -18.01 -20.45
C THR A 41 -1.67 -16.87 -20.23
N ARG A 42 -2.88 -17.15 -19.72
CA ARG A 42 -3.85 -16.11 -19.36
C ARG A 42 -3.29 -15.13 -18.33
N HIS A 43 -2.70 -15.63 -17.26
CA HIS A 43 -2.10 -14.79 -16.23
C HIS A 43 -0.98 -13.90 -16.80
N TYR A 44 -0.13 -14.47 -17.65
CA TYR A 44 0.98 -13.74 -18.27
C TYR A 44 0.49 -12.63 -19.21
N THR A 45 -0.56 -12.90 -20.00
CA THR A 45 -1.16 -11.87 -20.88
C THR A 45 -1.81 -10.72 -20.11
N GLN A 46 -2.38 -11.00 -18.93
CA GLN A 46 -2.95 -9.96 -18.06
C GLN A 46 -1.85 -9.06 -17.49
N LEU A 47 -0.76 -9.67 -16.99
CA LEU A 47 0.41 -8.94 -16.50
C LEU A 47 1.00 -8.00 -17.57
N LEU A 48 1.17 -8.49 -18.79
CA LEU A 48 1.66 -7.67 -19.91
C LEU A 48 0.74 -6.49 -20.23
N ALA A 49 -0.59 -6.70 -20.17
CA ALA A 49 -1.55 -5.62 -20.42
C ALA A 49 -1.50 -4.53 -19.34
N ASP A 50 -1.27 -4.92 -18.09
CA ASP A 50 -1.14 -3.97 -16.98
C ASP A 50 0.17 -3.18 -17.03
N GLU A 51 1.29 -3.80 -17.41
CA GLU A 51 2.55 -3.08 -17.65
C GLU A 51 2.41 -2.03 -18.76
N GLN A 52 1.73 -2.35 -19.85
CA GLN A 52 1.49 -1.40 -20.94
C GLN A 52 0.66 -0.20 -20.48
N ARG A 53 -0.40 -0.43 -19.71
CA ARG A 53 -1.19 0.66 -19.10
C ARG A 53 -0.36 1.55 -18.20
N TYR A 54 0.55 0.97 -17.43
CA TYR A 54 1.43 1.72 -16.54
C TYR A 54 2.37 2.64 -17.33
N VAL A 55 2.95 2.14 -18.41
CA VAL A 55 3.81 2.93 -19.31
C VAL A 55 3.03 4.04 -20.00
N GLU A 56 1.79 3.78 -20.43
CA GLU A 56 0.92 4.79 -21.02
C GLU A 56 0.56 5.90 -20.03
N LEU A 57 0.18 5.55 -18.80
CA LEU A 57 -0.08 6.50 -17.72
C LEU A 57 1.15 7.36 -17.42
N GLN A 58 2.33 6.74 -17.38
CA GLN A 58 3.58 7.45 -17.14
C GLN A 58 3.91 8.43 -18.27
N LYS A 59 3.71 8.02 -19.53
CA LYS A 59 3.89 8.91 -20.69
C LYS A 59 2.89 10.06 -20.69
N ALA A 60 1.62 9.80 -20.36
CA ALA A 60 0.60 10.84 -20.25
C ALA A 60 0.96 11.86 -19.15
N SER A 61 1.41 11.38 -17.99
CA SER A 61 1.92 12.22 -16.90
C SER A 61 3.11 13.08 -17.35
N GLN A 62 4.10 12.49 -18.03
CA GLN A 62 5.25 13.25 -18.55
C GLN A 62 4.82 14.31 -19.55
N ALA A 63 3.93 13.96 -20.50
CA ALA A 63 3.42 14.92 -21.47
C ALA A 63 2.71 16.11 -20.80
N THR A 64 1.95 15.88 -19.72
CA THR A 64 1.34 16.98 -18.96
C THR A 64 2.38 17.87 -18.28
N HIS A 65 3.43 17.28 -17.69
CA HIS A 65 4.52 18.04 -17.09
C HIS A 65 5.29 18.86 -18.13
N ASP A 66 5.58 18.30 -19.30
CA ASP A 66 6.28 19.01 -20.37
C ASP A 66 5.46 20.20 -20.89
N LEU A 67 4.13 20.03 -21.01
CA LEU A 67 3.23 21.12 -21.38
C LEU A 67 3.19 22.22 -20.33
N GLU A 68 3.18 21.88 -19.04
CA GLU A 68 3.26 22.86 -17.96
C GLU A 68 4.59 23.61 -17.97
N GLN A 69 5.71 22.90 -18.14
CA GLN A 69 7.02 23.52 -18.26
C GLN A 69 7.10 24.47 -19.46
N ALA A 70 6.57 24.05 -20.61
CA ALA A 70 6.51 24.89 -21.80
C ALA A 70 5.60 26.12 -21.61
N ARG A 71 4.55 26.04 -20.79
CA ARG A 71 3.74 27.20 -20.42
C ARG A 71 4.50 28.13 -19.49
N LEU A 72 5.21 27.59 -18.49
CA LEU A 72 6.01 28.36 -17.56
C LEU A 72 7.16 29.09 -18.25
N THR A 73 7.83 28.47 -19.22
CA THR A 73 8.89 29.13 -20.00
C THR A 73 8.32 30.28 -20.83
N LYS A 74 7.17 30.08 -21.49
CA LYS A 74 6.49 31.16 -22.24
C LYS A 74 6.08 32.32 -21.34
N VAL A 75 5.51 32.04 -20.17
CA VAL A 75 5.16 33.09 -19.20
C VAL A 75 6.42 33.83 -18.72
N ARG A 76 7.52 33.11 -18.50
CA ARG A 76 8.80 33.71 -18.08
C ARG A 76 9.39 34.61 -19.17
N GLU A 77 9.37 34.17 -20.42
CA GLU A 77 9.82 34.97 -21.57
C GLU A 77 8.96 36.22 -21.76
N GLN A 78 7.63 36.09 -21.66
CA GLN A 78 6.71 37.23 -21.70
C GLN A 78 7.00 38.23 -20.57
N SER A 79 7.21 37.73 -19.35
CA SER A 79 7.54 38.57 -18.18
C SER A 79 8.87 39.31 -18.36
N ALA A 80 9.87 38.63 -18.93
CA ALA A 80 11.17 39.21 -19.25
C ALA A 80 11.07 40.29 -20.34
N SER A 81 10.27 40.05 -21.40
CA SER A 81 10.02 41.05 -22.46
C SER A 81 9.22 42.26 -21.97
N ALA A 82 8.35 42.08 -20.97
CA ALA A 82 7.56 43.14 -20.37
C ALA A 82 8.34 43.97 -19.33
N GLY A 83 9.62 43.65 -19.08
CA GLY A 83 10.46 44.37 -18.11
C GLY A 83 10.07 44.12 -16.65
N LEU A 84 9.15 43.18 -16.38
CA LEU A 84 8.82 42.73 -15.02
C LEU A 84 9.92 41.78 -14.53
N GLN A 85 11.12 42.31 -14.29
CA GLN A 85 12.10 41.58 -13.50
C GLN A 85 11.73 41.73 -12.02
N PRO A 86 11.56 40.61 -11.28
CA PRO A 86 11.27 40.70 -9.86
C PRO A 86 12.41 41.45 -9.17
N THR A 87 12.05 42.39 -8.29
CA THR A 87 13.06 43.06 -7.47
C THR A 87 13.84 42.02 -6.67
N PRO A 88 15.12 42.27 -6.34
CA PRO A 88 15.96 41.31 -5.63
C PRO A 88 15.34 40.85 -4.29
N GLU A 89 14.52 41.69 -3.66
CA GLU A 89 13.74 41.33 -2.46
C GLU A 89 12.58 40.36 -2.77
N GLN A 90 11.82 40.59 -3.85
CA GLN A 90 10.77 39.66 -4.27
C GLN A 90 11.34 38.30 -4.67
N ALA A 91 12.51 38.27 -5.32
CA ALA A 91 13.19 37.03 -5.65
C ALA A 91 13.61 36.23 -4.40
N ARG A 92 14.04 36.92 -3.33
CA ARG A 92 14.35 36.29 -2.03
C ARG A 92 13.08 35.77 -1.35
N ALA A 93 12.02 36.57 -1.29
CA ALA A 93 10.74 36.15 -0.72
C ALA A 93 10.14 34.95 -1.47
N MET A 94 10.24 34.91 -2.81
CA MET A 94 9.84 33.73 -3.60
C MET A 94 10.69 32.51 -3.28
N ARG A 95 12.01 32.64 -3.12
CA ARG A 95 12.88 31.51 -2.76
C ARG A 95 12.56 30.99 -1.37
N GLU A 96 12.30 31.86 -0.41
CA GLU A 96 11.89 31.48 0.93
C GLU A 96 10.51 30.82 0.93
N ALA A 97 9.55 31.38 0.18
CA ALA A 97 8.23 30.76 0.00
C ALA A 97 8.34 29.38 -0.67
N LEU A 98 9.16 29.24 -1.72
CA LEU A 98 9.43 27.96 -2.37
C LEU A 98 10.10 26.98 -1.43
N TYR A 99 11.05 27.42 -0.61
CA TYR A 99 11.69 26.59 0.41
C TYR A 99 10.70 26.12 1.49
N LEU A 100 9.81 27.01 1.95
CA LEU A 100 8.72 26.66 2.86
C LEU A 100 7.71 25.72 2.19
N LEU A 101 7.46 25.90 0.89
CA LEU A 101 6.59 25.03 0.10
C LEU A 101 7.21 23.65 -0.08
N GLU A 102 8.49 23.55 -0.44
CA GLU A 102 9.26 22.30 -0.56
C GLU A 102 9.30 21.56 0.78
N ARG A 103 9.53 22.27 1.89
CA ARG A 103 9.48 21.69 3.23
C ARG A 103 8.08 21.20 3.63
N ARG A 104 7.02 21.75 3.02
CA ARG A 104 5.61 21.40 3.26
C ARG A 104 5.01 20.53 2.16
N GLN A 105 5.76 20.18 1.12
CA GLN A 105 5.31 19.25 0.09
C GLN A 105 5.32 17.84 0.69
N LEU A 106 4.30 17.56 1.49
CA LEU A 106 3.74 16.23 1.62
C LEU A 106 3.61 15.69 0.21
N SER A 107 4.36 14.64 -0.11
CA SER A 107 4.32 13.99 -1.40
C SER A 107 2.98 13.28 -1.56
N TRP A 108 1.93 14.05 -1.87
CA TRP A 108 0.55 13.59 -2.00
C TRP A 108 0.45 12.39 -2.93
N SER A 109 1.12 12.44 -4.07
CA SER A 109 1.20 11.33 -5.02
C SER A 109 1.76 10.06 -4.38
N ARG A 110 2.79 10.19 -3.52
CA ARG A 110 3.38 9.05 -2.82
C ARG A 110 2.49 8.51 -1.72
N LEU A 111 1.86 9.39 -0.94
CA LEU A 111 0.94 9.00 0.12
C LEU A 111 -0.27 8.25 -0.45
N LEU A 112 -0.87 8.80 -1.51
CA LEU A 112 -2.01 8.19 -2.20
C LEU A 112 -1.62 6.86 -2.82
N LEU A 113 -0.47 6.78 -3.50
CA LEU A 113 0.03 5.51 -4.07
C LEU A 113 0.29 4.47 -2.96
N GLN A 114 0.89 4.86 -1.84
CA GLN A 114 1.13 3.96 -0.72
C GLN A 114 -0.16 3.48 -0.07
N MET A 115 -1.18 4.36 0.00
CA MET A 115 -2.50 4.02 0.53
C MET A 115 -3.27 3.10 -0.42
N GLU A 116 -3.21 3.35 -1.73
CA GLU A 116 -3.79 2.49 -2.76
C GLU A 116 -3.21 1.07 -2.73
N GLN A 117 -1.89 0.95 -2.53
CA GLN A 117 -1.23 -0.36 -2.37
C GLN A 117 -1.63 -1.11 -1.09
N GLN A 118 -2.20 -0.42 -0.08
CA GLN A 118 -2.70 -1.06 1.15
C GLN A 118 -4.19 -1.40 1.09
N LEU A 119 -4.93 -0.80 0.16
CA LEU A 119 -6.38 -0.92 0.11
C LEU A 119 -6.80 -2.31 -0.40
N PRO A 120 -7.56 -3.08 0.40
CA PRO A 120 -8.25 -4.25 -0.09
C PRO A 120 -9.30 -3.85 -1.14
N ALA A 121 -9.56 -4.72 -2.13
CA ALA A 121 -10.51 -4.46 -3.20
C ALA A 121 -11.96 -4.15 -2.71
N ASP A 122 -12.29 -4.56 -1.49
CA ASP A 122 -13.61 -4.40 -0.88
C ASP A 122 -13.78 -3.08 -0.10
N ILE A 123 -12.74 -2.25 0.00
CA ILE A 123 -12.77 -1.00 0.80
C ILE A 123 -12.70 0.21 -0.13
N ARG A 124 -13.54 1.21 0.14
CA ARG A 124 -13.55 2.47 -0.59
C ARG A 124 -13.22 3.62 0.34
N ILE A 125 -12.25 4.44 -0.04
CA ILE A 125 -11.93 5.68 0.68
C ILE A 125 -12.81 6.79 0.14
N LEU A 126 -13.54 7.47 1.02
CA LEU A 126 -14.38 8.61 0.65
C LEU A 126 -13.62 9.93 0.80
N GLN A 127 -12.90 10.07 1.90
CA GLN A 127 -12.31 11.34 2.30
C GLN A 127 -11.04 11.11 3.09
N ILE A 128 -10.02 11.93 2.82
CA ILE A 128 -8.79 12.02 3.60
C ILE A 128 -8.62 13.49 4.00
N ALA A 129 -8.55 13.77 5.29
CA ALA A 129 -8.39 15.11 5.84
C ALA A 129 -7.17 15.17 6.75
N PHE A 130 -6.26 16.10 6.51
CA PHE A 130 -5.06 16.28 7.34
C PHE A 130 -5.36 17.28 8.44
N ARG A 131 -5.00 16.95 9.68
CA ARG A 131 -5.07 17.92 10.78
C ARG A 131 -3.81 18.77 10.74
N GLN A 132 -3.97 20.09 10.82
CA GLN A 132 -2.87 20.98 11.10
C GLN A 132 -2.63 20.94 12.61
N ASP A 133 -1.38 20.78 13.04
CA ASP A 133 -1.00 20.57 14.45
C ASP A 133 -1.41 21.71 15.41
N SER A 134 -2.00 22.79 14.91
CA SER A 134 -2.57 23.89 15.71
C SER A 134 -3.70 23.47 16.64
N GLU A 135 -4.28 22.27 16.46
CA GLU A 135 -5.43 21.78 17.24
C GLU A 135 -5.22 20.36 17.82
N ALA A 136 -3.96 19.93 17.93
CA ALA A 136 -3.62 18.68 18.61
C ALA A 136 -3.75 18.87 20.14
N ASN A 137 -4.94 18.55 20.65
CA ASN A 137 -5.26 18.18 22.04
C ASN A 137 -4.20 18.55 23.11
N PRO A 138 -4.41 19.60 23.93
CA PRO A 138 -3.46 19.99 25.00
C PRO A 138 -3.23 18.90 26.06
N ALA A 139 -4.03 17.83 26.07
CA ALA A 139 -3.93 16.75 27.05
C ALA A 139 -2.74 15.78 26.82
N LEU A 140 -2.09 15.77 25.65
CA LEU A 140 -0.92 14.90 25.40
C LEU A 140 0.43 15.65 25.41
N SER A 141 0.42 16.98 25.34
CA SER A 141 1.65 17.80 25.46
C SER A 141 2.13 18.00 26.90
N GLN A 142 1.40 17.51 27.92
CA GLN A 142 1.80 17.62 29.33
C GLN A 142 2.52 16.40 29.92
N ARG A 143 2.82 15.35 29.13
CA ARG A 143 3.60 14.18 29.61
C ARG A 143 5.03 14.11 29.08
N SER A 144 5.74 15.24 29.13
CA SER A 144 7.20 15.26 29.22
C SER A 144 7.67 16.42 30.12
N PRO A 145 7.78 16.20 31.45
CA PRO A 145 8.62 17.04 32.28
C PRO A 145 10.04 16.45 32.24
N GLY A 146 10.97 17.13 31.55
CA GLY A 146 12.26 16.52 31.26
C GLY A 146 13.39 17.46 30.86
N LYS A 147 13.47 18.63 31.50
CA LYS A 147 14.72 19.39 31.74
C LYS A 147 15.34 20.11 30.52
N GLU A 148 14.91 21.35 30.33
CA GLU A 148 15.81 22.40 29.82
C GLU A 148 16.97 22.59 30.82
N THR A 149 18.20 22.50 30.32
CA THR A 149 19.32 23.27 30.86
C THR A 149 20.25 23.55 29.68
N GLY A 150 20.30 24.82 29.28
CA GLY A 150 20.96 25.22 28.05
C GLY A 150 22.47 25.09 28.08
N ARG A 151 23.06 24.83 26.90
CA ARG A 151 24.27 25.49 26.39
C ARG A 151 24.46 25.07 24.93
N GLY A 152 24.83 26.03 24.09
CA GLY A 152 24.96 25.84 22.65
C GLY A 152 25.85 24.65 22.28
N ASN A 153 25.34 23.81 21.39
CA ASN A 153 26.15 23.02 20.48
C ASN A 153 25.32 22.80 19.21
N THR A 154 25.83 23.29 18.08
CA THR A 154 25.36 23.00 16.72
C THR A 154 25.66 21.54 16.41
N ASP A 155 24.81 20.63 16.88
CA ASP A 155 24.75 19.22 16.46
C ASP A 155 23.43 18.63 16.95
N SER A 156 22.31 19.29 16.60
CA SER A 156 21.00 18.65 16.71
C SER A 156 20.89 17.63 15.58
N PRO A 157 20.79 16.31 15.87
CA PRO A 157 20.44 15.36 14.84
C PRO A 157 19.08 15.74 14.26
N LEU A 158 18.97 15.60 12.95
CA LEU A 158 17.82 15.94 12.09
C LEU A 158 16.47 15.76 12.80
N PRO A 159 15.49 16.66 12.55
CA PRO A 159 14.19 16.58 13.20
C PRO A 159 13.58 15.18 13.01
N VAL A 160 13.24 14.58 14.15
CA VAL A 160 12.53 13.32 14.32
C VAL A 160 11.42 13.22 13.26
N SER A 161 11.36 12.08 12.57
CA SER A 161 10.38 11.76 11.52
C SER A 161 9.04 12.47 11.77
N GLN A 162 8.71 13.44 10.91
CA GLN A 162 7.51 14.25 11.08
C GLN A 162 6.28 13.37 10.82
N GLU A 163 5.65 12.91 11.90
CA GLU A 163 4.38 12.22 11.85
C GLU A 163 3.30 13.22 11.44
N VAL A 164 2.56 12.92 10.39
CA VAL A 164 1.50 13.81 9.91
C VAL A 164 0.15 13.20 10.32
N PRO A 165 -0.63 13.85 11.21
CA PRO A 165 -1.93 13.35 11.60
C PRO A 165 -2.95 13.55 10.47
N PHE A 166 -3.73 12.51 10.21
CA PHE A 166 -4.82 12.53 9.24
C PHE A 166 -6.03 11.76 9.74
N THR A 167 -7.18 12.09 9.19
CA THR A 167 -8.44 11.37 9.36
C THR A 167 -8.84 10.83 7.99
N VAL A 168 -9.21 9.55 7.93
CA VAL A 168 -9.69 8.91 6.71
C VAL A 168 -11.08 8.33 6.96
N THR A 169 -12.00 8.62 6.05
CA THR A 169 -13.34 8.05 6.06
C THR A 169 -13.39 6.93 5.03
N VAL A 170 -13.68 5.72 5.48
CA VAL A 170 -13.70 4.49 4.67
C VAL A 170 -15.07 3.83 4.74
N ARG A 171 -15.51 3.28 3.61
CA ARG A 171 -16.68 2.41 3.53
C ARG A 171 -16.25 0.98 3.26
N ALA A 172 -16.88 0.06 3.98
CA ALA A 172 -16.67 -1.36 3.80
C ALA A 172 -17.99 -2.14 3.96
N PRO A 173 -18.15 -3.28 3.25
CA PRO A 173 -19.32 -4.14 3.39
C PRO A 173 -19.33 -4.89 4.73
N LYS A 174 -18.15 -5.08 5.35
CA LYS A 174 -17.98 -5.79 6.63
C LYS A 174 -16.97 -5.05 7.51
N PRO A 175 -17.18 -5.00 8.84
CA PRO A 175 -16.22 -4.40 9.77
C PRO A 175 -14.87 -5.14 9.78
N GLU A 176 -14.88 -6.45 9.52
CA GLU A 176 -13.67 -7.29 9.45
C GLU A 176 -12.68 -6.80 8.39
N ALA A 177 -13.17 -6.28 7.26
CA ALA A 177 -12.32 -5.74 6.21
C ALA A 177 -11.55 -4.50 6.68
N VAL A 178 -12.19 -3.63 7.45
CA VAL A 178 -11.55 -2.42 8.03
C VAL A 178 -10.48 -2.81 9.04
N THR A 179 -10.76 -3.80 9.89
CA THR A 179 -9.75 -4.32 10.84
C THR A 179 -8.55 -4.93 10.12
N ALA A 180 -8.78 -5.68 9.03
CA ALA A 180 -7.71 -6.24 8.22
C ALA A 180 -6.87 -5.13 7.55
N PHE A 181 -7.52 -4.08 7.05
CA PHE A 181 -6.85 -2.91 6.49
C PHE A 181 -5.99 -2.18 7.53
N ILE A 182 -6.54 -1.90 8.72
CA ILE A 182 -5.79 -1.27 9.81
C ILE A 182 -4.55 -2.10 10.15
N ARG A 183 -4.69 -3.43 10.24
CA ARG A 183 -3.56 -4.32 10.52
C ARG A 183 -2.50 -4.30 9.41
N ALA A 184 -2.91 -4.37 8.14
CA ALA A 184 -1.98 -4.33 7.01
C ALA A 184 -1.18 -3.00 6.96
N CYS A 185 -1.83 -1.89 7.29
CA CYS A 185 -1.20 -0.59 7.42
C CYS A 185 -0.17 -0.52 8.56
N ASP A 186 -0.52 -1.07 9.73
CA ASP A 186 0.34 -1.10 10.92
C ASP A 186 1.55 -2.03 10.70
N GLU A 187 1.36 -3.19 10.06
CA GLU A 187 2.43 -4.15 9.73
C GLU A 187 3.53 -3.53 8.86
N ARG A 188 3.19 -2.59 7.98
CA ARG A 188 4.18 -1.88 7.16
C ARG A 188 4.85 -0.71 7.89
N GLY A 189 4.31 -0.26 9.03
CA GLY A 189 4.85 0.84 9.83
C GLY A 189 4.82 2.21 9.14
N ILE A 190 4.05 2.33 8.05
CA ILE A 190 3.89 3.58 7.27
C ILE A 190 2.70 4.38 7.80
N PHE A 191 1.62 3.68 8.16
CA PHE A 191 0.37 4.26 8.64
C PHE A 191 0.01 3.63 9.97
N TYR A 192 -0.15 4.47 10.99
CA TYR A 192 -0.62 4.04 12.31
C TYR A 192 -2.04 4.55 12.49
N PHE A 193 -2.98 3.68 12.86
CA PHE A 193 -4.35 4.07 13.16
C PHE A 193 -4.63 3.94 14.65
N ASP A 194 -5.29 4.93 15.22
CA ASP A 194 -5.72 4.86 16.61
C ASP A 194 -6.84 3.81 16.75
N PRO A 195 -6.75 2.90 17.73
CA PRO A 195 -7.75 1.84 17.93
C PRO A 195 -9.12 2.40 18.34
N ASN A 196 -9.17 3.69 18.73
CA ASN A 196 -10.41 4.39 19.07
C ASN A 196 -11.15 4.87 17.81
N THR A 197 -11.25 3.99 16.84
CA THR A 197 -11.98 4.20 15.59
C THR A 197 -13.46 4.26 15.88
N GLN A 198 -14.13 5.33 15.46
CA GLN A 198 -15.58 5.43 15.58
C GLN A 198 -16.23 4.89 14.30
N ALA A 199 -16.94 3.78 14.44
CA ALA A 199 -17.86 3.31 13.42
C ALA A 199 -19.13 4.15 13.54
N VAL A 200 -19.45 4.92 12.50
CA VAL A 200 -20.74 5.60 12.41
C VAL A 200 -21.59 4.73 11.49
N PRO A 201 -22.51 3.91 12.03
CA PRO A 201 -23.42 3.15 11.18
C PRO A 201 -24.19 4.13 10.31
N SER A 202 -23.94 4.07 9.01
CA SER A 202 -24.62 4.88 8.00
C SER A 202 -25.59 3.96 7.28
N ASP A 203 -26.87 4.30 7.27
CA ASP A 203 -27.90 3.54 6.54
C ASP A 203 -27.86 3.80 5.02
N GLN A 204 -26.76 4.36 4.51
CA GLN A 204 -26.58 4.56 3.08
C GLN A 204 -26.31 3.22 2.40
N ARG A 205 -27.32 2.76 1.66
CA ARG A 205 -27.23 1.61 0.78
C ARG A 205 -26.27 1.96 -0.38
N GLY A 206 -25.21 1.19 -0.54
CA GLY A 206 -24.20 1.40 -1.58
C GLY A 206 -24.79 1.28 -2.99
N ALA A 207 -24.02 1.68 -4.00
CA ALA A 207 -24.43 1.59 -5.41
C ALA A 207 -24.87 0.18 -5.83
N ASP A 208 -24.33 -0.85 -5.16
CA ASP A 208 -24.62 -2.26 -5.41
C ASP A 208 -25.82 -2.78 -4.57
N GLY A 209 -26.55 -1.91 -3.88
CA GLY A 209 -27.70 -2.28 -3.05
C GLY A 209 -27.35 -2.94 -1.72
N ARG A 210 -26.06 -3.13 -1.42
CA ARG A 210 -25.58 -3.71 -0.16
C ARG A 210 -25.51 -2.66 0.93
N GLN A 211 -25.73 -3.09 2.17
CA GLN A 211 -25.54 -2.25 3.34
C GLN A 211 -24.04 -2.06 3.55
N GLU A 212 -23.56 -0.83 3.42
CA GLU A 212 -22.17 -0.47 3.66
C GLU A 212 -22.10 0.28 4.98
N VAL A 213 -21.06 0.02 5.78
CA VAL A 213 -20.82 0.73 7.03
C VAL A 213 -19.69 1.72 6.80
N GLU A 214 -19.88 2.94 7.29
CA GLU A 214 -18.90 4.02 7.21
C GLU A 214 -18.09 4.09 8.50
N PHE A 215 -16.77 4.19 8.36
CA PHE A 215 -15.83 4.22 9.46
C PHE A 215 -14.94 5.44 9.32
N THR A 216 -14.79 6.19 10.41
CA THR A 216 -13.86 7.32 10.49
C THR A 216 -12.64 6.86 11.27
N LEU A 217 -11.52 6.68 10.57
CA LEU A 217 -10.25 6.29 11.17
C LEU A 217 -9.41 7.55 11.40
N HIS A 218 -8.81 7.66 12.59
CA HIS A 218 -7.77 8.64 12.86
C HIS A 218 -6.42 7.94 12.79
N GLY A 219 -5.48 8.52 12.06
CA GLY A 219 -4.17 7.92 11.89
C GLY A 219 -3.04 8.92 11.72
N ARG A 220 -1.83 8.39 11.67
CA ARG A 220 -0.58 9.15 11.49
C ARG A 220 0.23 8.54 10.38
N TYR A 221 0.71 9.39 9.48
CA TYR A 221 1.56 9.01 8.37
C TYR A 221 3.02 9.27 8.73
N ARG A 222 3.88 8.26 8.59
CA ARG A 222 5.33 8.39 8.79
C ARG A 222 6.06 8.20 7.46
N PRO A 223 6.50 9.29 6.79
CA PRO A 223 7.27 9.18 5.56
C PRO A 223 8.62 8.52 5.86
N GLY A 224 8.90 7.40 5.21
CA GLY A 224 10.16 6.66 5.38
C GLY A 224 10.17 5.61 6.49
N GLY A 225 9.00 5.10 6.90
CA GLY A 225 8.93 3.89 7.73
C GLY A 225 9.75 2.75 7.11
N THR A 226 10.97 2.55 7.62
CA THR A 226 11.74 1.34 7.37
C THR A 226 10.98 0.19 7.99
N MET A 227 10.75 -0.84 7.19
CA MET A 227 10.23 -2.14 7.59
C MET A 227 10.89 -2.55 8.91
N LEU A 228 10.21 -2.35 10.04
CA LEU A 228 10.65 -2.90 11.32
C LEU A 228 10.45 -4.40 11.17
N ALA A 229 11.51 -5.08 10.74
CA ALA A 229 11.61 -6.53 10.82
C ALA A 229 11.10 -6.93 12.20
N THR A 230 9.98 -7.63 12.21
CA THR A 230 9.16 -7.93 13.36
C THR A 230 10.05 -8.42 14.50
N GLY A 231 10.22 -7.55 15.51
CA GLY A 231 10.83 -7.93 16.77
C GLY A 231 9.96 -9.01 17.39
N SER A 232 10.51 -10.22 17.41
CA SER A 232 9.98 -11.38 18.13
C SER A 232 9.41 -10.94 19.49
N PRO A 233 8.16 -11.30 19.84
CA PRO A 233 7.63 -10.95 21.15
C PRO A 233 8.49 -11.65 22.21
N ALA A 234 9.12 -10.84 23.07
CA ALA A 234 9.84 -11.34 24.24
C ALA A 234 8.90 -12.24 25.06
N PRO A 235 9.33 -13.46 25.43
CA PRO A 235 8.50 -14.34 26.24
C PRO A 235 8.28 -13.67 27.61
N LYS A 236 7.01 -13.44 27.94
CA LYS A 236 6.61 -13.02 29.28
C LYS A 236 7.07 -14.11 30.26
N GLU A 237 8.05 -13.77 31.08
CA GLU A 237 8.50 -14.55 32.22
C GLU A 237 7.29 -14.82 33.14
N VAL A 238 6.83 -16.07 33.16
CA VAL A 238 5.84 -16.53 34.13
C VAL A 238 6.59 -16.78 35.43
N LYS A 239 6.44 -15.85 36.36
CA LYS A 239 6.87 -16.01 37.75
C LYS A 239 6.09 -17.18 38.36
N ARG A 240 6.80 -18.28 38.65
CA ARG A 240 6.32 -19.37 39.50
C ARG A 240 6.50 -19.00 40.97
#